data_AF-A0A920DJF1-F1
#
_entry.id   AF-A0A920DJF1-F1
#
_cell.length_a   1.000
_cell.length_b   1.000
_cell.length_c   1.000
_cell.angle_alpha   90.00
_cell.angle_beta   90.00
_cell.angle_gamma   90.00
#
_symmetry.space_group_name_H-M   'P 1'
#
loop_
_entity.id
_entity.type
_entity.pdbx_description
1 polymer ?
#
loop_
_entity_poly.entity_id
_entity_poly.type
_entity_poly.pdbx_seq_one_letter_code
_entity_poly.pdbx_strand_id
1 'polypeptide(L)' 'MRRSKKSKFKHVVIGSKKYYFYRLEWIDITGDAGHASAEEFDKFECSKMITHGYIYKKTKKFVWTFSSYEDKDVFIF' A
#
# COMPACT_ATOMS: atom_id res chain seq x y z
N MET A 1 -7.97 6.69 -23.01
CA MET A 1 -7.76 7.32 -21.68
C MET A 1 -6.47 8.14 -21.69
N ARG A 2 -6.54 9.47 -21.53
CA ARG A 2 -5.37 10.36 -21.61
C ARG A 2 -4.46 10.10 -20.39
N ARG A 3 -3.30 9.47 -20.61
CA ARG A 3 -2.36 9.14 -19.53
C ARG A 3 -1.80 10.45 -18.95
N SER A 4 -2.02 10.70 -17.66
CA SER A 4 -1.50 11.90 -17.02
C SER A 4 0.03 11.87 -17.00
N LYS A 5 0.65 13.05 -17.16
CA LYS A 5 2.10 13.18 -17.07
C LYS A 5 2.55 12.81 -15.66
N LYS A 6 3.41 11.79 -15.53
CA LYS A 6 3.90 11.30 -14.24
C LYS A 6 4.58 12.37 -13.38
N SER A 7 5.14 13.41 -14.01
CA SER A 7 5.76 14.55 -13.31
C SER A 7 4.81 15.29 -12.37
N LYS A 8 3.50 15.19 -12.58
CA LYS A 8 2.49 15.85 -11.73
C LYS A 8 2.21 15.12 -10.41
N PHE A 9 2.70 13.88 -10.26
CA PHE A 9 2.42 13.09 -9.06
C PHE A 9 3.46 13.34 -7.97
N LYS A 10 2.97 13.35 -6.71
CA LYS A 10 3.82 13.39 -5.52
C LYS A 10 4.85 12.26 -5.59
N HIS A 11 6.12 12.61 -5.39
CA HIS A 11 7.23 11.68 -5.43
C HIS A 11 8.35 12.14 -4.52
N VAL A 12 9.24 11.22 -4.20
CA VAL A 12 10.52 11.48 -3.54
C VAL A 12 11.65 11.00 -4.43
N VAL A 13 12.83 11.57 -4.25
CA VAL A 13 14.07 11.12 -4.90
C VAL A 13 14.99 10.62 -3.81
N ILE A 14 15.43 9.38 -3.92
CA ILE A 14 16.36 8.75 -2.98
C ILE A 14 17.57 8.30 -3.79
N GLY A 15 18.73 8.90 -3.52
CA GLY A 15 19.89 8.80 -4.39
C GLY A 15 19.56 9.30 -5.80
N SER A 16 19.68 8.42 -6.80
CA SER A 16 19.35 8.73 -8.20
C SER A 16 17.98 8.18 -8.65
N LYS A 17 17.20 7.57 -7.75
CA LYS A 17 15.92 6.91 -8.08
C LYS A 17 14.72 7.72 -7.58
N LYS A 18 13.68 7.78 -8.41
CA LYS A 18 12.42 8.45 -8.12
C LYS A 18 11.33 7.46 -7.71
N TYR A 19 10.72 7.68 -6.55
CA TYR A 19 9.62 6.87 -6.02
C TYR A 19 8.34 7.69 -5.94
N TYR A 20 7.26 7.19 -6.53
CA TYR A 20 5.97 7.87 -6.56
C TYR A 20 5.11 7.45 -5.37
N PHE A 21 4.31 8.39 -4.86
CA PHE A 21 3.36 8.14 -3.79
C PHE A 21 2.07 7.53 -4.38
N TYR A 22 1.58 6.47 -3.76
CA TYR A 22 0.39 5.73 -4.17
C TYR A 22 -0.60 5.60 -3.02
N ARG A 23 -1.88 5.51 -3.39
CA ARG A 23 -2.93 4.90 -2.59
C ARG A 23 -3.12 3.47 -3.09
N LEU A 24 -2.85 2.49 -2.25
CA LEU A 24 -3.05 1.08 -2.53
C LEU A 24 -4.32 0.62 -1.84
N GLU A 25 -5.20 -0.03 -2.60
CA GLU A 25 -6.40 -0.67 -2.09
C GLU A 25 -6.20 -2.18 -2.20
N TRP A 26 -6.42 -2.89 -1.11
CA TRP A 26 -6.27 -4.34 -1.08
C TRP A 26 -7.29 -4.98 -0.14
N ILE A 27 -7.57 -6.25 -0.41
CA ILE A 27 -8.48 -7.07 0.39
C ILE A 27 -7.63 -7.87 1.35
N ASP A 28 -7.87 -7.66 2.64
CA ASP A 28 -7.28 -8.44 3.71
C ASP A 28 -8.25 -9.56 4.10
N ILE A 29 -7.80 -10.80 3.93
CA ILE A 29 -8.51 -11.98 4.43
C ILE A 29 -8.29 -12.04 5.95
N THR A 30 -8.93 -11.13 6.66
CA THR A 30 -8.93 -11.14 8.12
C THR A 30 -9.63 -12.41 8.59
N GLY A 31 -9.12 -13.03 9.65
CA GLY A 31 -9.81 -14.12 10.33
C GLY A 31 -10.19 -13.67 11.73
N ASP A 32 -11.44 -13.92 12.12
CA ASP A 32 -11.80 -13.89 13.53
C ASP A 32 -11.38 -15.22 14.17
N ALA A 33 -10.62 -15.15 15.26
CA ALA A 33 -10.16 -16.32 16.02
C ALA A 33 -11.10 -16.69 17.18
N GLY A 34 -12.19 -15.94 17.35
CA GLY A 34 -13.23 -16.20 18.34
C GLY A 34 -14.21 -17.31 17.95
N HIS A 35 -15.08 -17.69 18.89
CA HIS A 35 -16.25 -18.50 18.58
C HIS A 35 -17.29 -17.63 17.88
N ALA A 36 -17.61 -17.97 16.63
CA ALA A 36 -18.68 -17.33 15.86
C ALA A 36 -19.81 -18.33 15.62
N SER A 37 -21.05 -17.85 15.68
CA SER A 37 -22.23 -18.55 15.20
C SER A 37 -22.24 -18.64 13.67
N ALA A 38 -23.05 -19.54 13.11
CA ALA A 38 -23.21 -19.66 11.65
C ALA A 38 -23.69 -18.34 11.01
N GLU A 39 -24.60 -17.63 11.68
CA GLU A 39 -25.13 -16.35 11.18
C GLU A 39 -24.08 -15.22 11.17
N GLU A 40 -23.10 -15.25 12.08
CA GLU A 40 -21.98 -14.32 12.09
C GLU A 40 -20.96 -14.66 11.00
N PHE A 41 -20.74 -15.96 10.75
CA PHE A 41 -19.83 -16.42 9.70
C PHE A 41 -20.38 -16.16 8.29
N ASP A 42 -21.69 -16.30 8.08
CA ASP A 42 -22.36 -15.99 6.80
C ASP A 42 -22.28 -14.49 6.44
N LYS A 43 -22.12 -13.62 7.45
CA LYS A 43 -21.95 -12.17 7.28
C LYS A 43 -20.49 -11.74 7.28
N PHE A 44 -19.56 -12.70 7.40
CA PHE A 44 -18.14 -12.39 7.52
C PHE A 44 -17.57 -12.01 6.15
N GLU A 45 -17.09 -10.77 6.04
CA GLU A 45 -16.52 -10.24 4.81
C GLU A 45 -15.03 -9.94 4.99
N CYS A 46 -14.27 -10.06 3.90
CA CYS A 46 -12.88 -9.64 3.90
C CYS A 46 -12.77 -8.12 4.12
N SER A 47 -11.78 -7.70 4.90
CA SER A 47 -11.56 -6.29 5.17
C SER A 47 -10.99 -5.57 3.94
N LYS A 48 -11.49 -4.36 3.64
CA LYS A 48 -10.94 -3.49 2.59
C LYS A 48 -9.94 -2.52 3.22
N MET A 49 -8.66 -2.77 2.97
CA MET A 49 -7.57 -1.99 3.53
C MET A 49 -7.04 -0.95 2.54
N ILE A 50 -6.64 0.20 3.09
CA ILE A 50 -6.04 1.31 2.33
C ILE A 50 -4.66 1.61 2.90
N THR A 51 -3.64 1.51 2.06
CA THR A 51 -2.26 1.88 2.40
C THR A 51 -1.83 3.09 1.57
N HIS A 52 -1.29 4.10 2.23
CA HIS A 52 -0.70 5.27 1.58
C HIS A 52 0.81 5.22 1.72
N GLY A 53 1.55 5.16 0.62
CA GLY A 53 3.00 5.02 0.67
C GLY A 53 3.67 5.02 -0.68
N TYR A 54 4.99 4.85 -0.66
CA TYR A 54 5.81 4.76 -1.86
C TYR A 54 6.06 3.30 -2.21
N ILE A 55 6.04 2.94 -3.50
CA ILE A 55 6.35 1.57 -3.94
C ILE A 55 7.86 1.44 -4.15
N TYR A 56 8.53 0.66 -3.31
CA TYR A 56 9.95 0.33 -3.48
C TYR A 56 10.16 -0.67 -4.62
N LYS A 57 9.39 -1.76 -4.60
CA LYS A 57 9.48 -2.85 -5.57
C LYS A 57 8.09 -3.44 -5.82
N LYS A 58 7.83 -3.82 -7.07
CA LYS A 58 6.62 -4.53 -7.46
C LYS A 58 6.99 -5.72 -8.36
N THR A 59 6.43 -6.88 -8.05
CA THR A 59 6.48 -8.08 -8.89
C THR A 59 5.06 -8.49 -9.27
N LYS A 60 4.91 -9.64 -9.95
CA LYS A 60 3.58 -10.21 -10.22
C LYS A 60 2.83 -10.63 -8.96
N LYS A 61 3.54 -10.92 -7.86
CA LYS A 61 2.97 -11.48 -6.63
C LYS A 61 3.05 -10.55 -5.42
N PHE A 62 4.04 -9.67 -5.40
CA PHE A 62 4.38 -8.89 -4.21
C PHE A 62 4.56 -7.41 -4.51
N VAL A 63 4.17 -6.57 -3.55
CA VAL A 63 4.41 -5.13 -3.54
C VAL A 63 5.10 -4.80 -2.22
N TRP A 64 6.28 -4.18 -2.29
CA TRP A 64 6.98 -3.64 -1.13
C TRP A 64 6.76 -2.14 -1.10
N THR A 65 6.20 -1.65 -0.01
CA THR A 65 5.98 -0.23 0.22
C THR A 65 6.89 0.28 1.33
N PHE A 66 7.22 1.55 1.28
CA PHE A 66 7.88 2.26 2.37
C PHE A 66 7.20 3.61 2.60
N SER A 67 7.44 4.15 3.79
CA SER A 67 7.02 5.49 4.18
C SER A 67 8.26 6.36 4.40
N SER A 68 8.14 7.66 4.13
CA SER A 68 9.20 8.63 4.39
C SER A 68 8.72 9.55 5.49
N TYR A 69 9.37 9.50 6.65
CA TYR A 69 8.97 10.27 7.84
C TYR A 69 9.95 11.40 8.18
N GLU A 70 11.14 11.42 7.60
CA GLU A 70 12.16 12.45 7.86
C GLU A 70 12.59 13.20 6.59
N ASP A 71 12.96 14.47 6.78
CA ASP A 71 13.41 15.40 5.74
C ASP A 71 14.95 15.36 5.54
N LYS A 72 15.66 14.49 6.28
CA LYS A 72 17.13 14.39 6.25
C LYS A 72 17.57 13.10 5.58
N ASP A 73 18.71 13.17 4.89
CA ASP A 73 19.35 12.16 4.02
C ASP A 73 19.61 10.75 4.61
N VAL A 74 19.00 10.39 5.74
CA VAL A 74 19.07 9.05 6.33
C VAL A 74 17.79 8.29 6.00
N PHE A 75 17.81 7.59 4.87
CA PHE A 75 16.69 6.77 4.43
C PHE A 75 16.78 5.38 5.06
N ILE A 76 15.89 5.10 6.02
CA ILE A 76 15.67 3.75 6.54
C ILE A 76 14.56 3.12 5.68
N PHE A 77 14.86 1.99 5.03
CA PHE A 77 13.92 1.20 4.24
C PHE A 77 13.08 0.28 5.13
#